data_AF-A0A087TWX9-F1
#
_entry.id   AF-A0A087TWX9-F1
#
_cell.length_a   1.000
_cell.length_b   1.000
_cell.length_c   1.000
_cell.angle_alpha   90.00
_cell.angle_beta   90.00
_cell.angle_gamma   90.00
#
_symmetry.space_group_name_H-M   'P 1'
#
loop_
_entity.id
_entity.type
_entity.pdbx_description
1 polymer ?
#
loop_
_entity_poly.entity_id
_entity_poly.type
_entity_poly.pdbx_seq_one_letter_code
_entity_poly.pdbx_strand_id
1 'polypeptide(L)'
;MYIDHQRSWFLHADHHENRTEGGIEIGSVIGILLDLEQHQLSFFVNDERQGPVAFTDLHGVFFPAFSVNRNVQVTVQTALEPPVSADIEIGSCKDSLSQLSLSSTLSPSHKT
;
A
#
# COMPACT_ATOMS: atom_id res chain seq x y z
N MET A 1 4.79 4.85 1.83
CA MET A 1 4.94 5.14 0.39
C MET A 1 4.31 6.49 0.09
N TYR A 2 4.96 7.31 -0.74
CA TYR A 2 4.36 8.45 -1.43
C TYR A 2 4.03 8.03 -2.85
N ILE A 3 2.88 8.46 -3.37
CA ILE A 3 2.44 8.10 -4.71
C ILE A 3 1.60 9.22 -5.31
N ASP A 4 1.84 9.49 -6.58
CA ASP A 4 1.08 10.44 -7.41
C ASP A 4 0.62 9.76 -8.71
N HIS A 5 0.12 10.53 -9.67
CA HIS A 5 -0.36 10.02 -10.95
C HIS A 5 0.72 9.46 -11.90
N GLN A 6 2.00 9.74 -11.63
CA GLN A 6 3.13 9.33 -12.48
C GLN A 6 3.99 8.27 -11.82
N ARG A 7 4.17 8.34 -10.49
CA ARG A 7 5.24 7.63 -9.82
C ARG A 7 4.96 7.37 -8.34
N SER A 8 5.72 6.43 -7.78
CA SER A 8 5.78 6.16 -6.35
C SER A 8 7.21 6.14 -5.82
N TRP A 9 7.39 6.32 -4.52
CA TRP A 9 8.66 6.14 -3.81
C TRP A 9 8.45 5.91 -2.31
N PHE A 10 9.46 5.39 -1.63
CA PHE A 10 9.48 5.28 -0.18
C PHE A 10 10.17 6.49 0.43
N LEU A 11 9.60 7.01 1.52
CA LEU A 11 10.15 8.13 2.29
C LEU A 11 10.25 7.72 3.75
N HIS A 12 11.44 7.84 4.33
CA HIS A 12 11.69 7.65 5.75
C HIS A 12 12.89 8.49 6.17
N ALA A 13 12.79 9.21 7.30
CA ALA A 13 13.86 10.08 7.80
C ALA A 13 14.43 11.04 6.73
N ASP A 14 13.55 11.63 5.91
CA ASP A 14 13.88 12.49 4.76
C ASP A 14 14.63 11.81 3.59
N HIS A 15 14.87 10.50 3.66
CA HIS A 15 15.47 9.71 2.58
C HIS A 15 14.41 9.20 1.60
N HIS A 16 14.64 9.49 0.32
CA HIS A 16 13.79 9.04 -0.79
C HIS A 16 14.42 7.83 -1.47
N GLU A 17 13.73 6.71 -1.48
CA GLU A 17 14.25 5.45 -2.02
C GLU A 17 13.26 4.78 -2.97
N ASN A 18 13.80 3.92 -3.85
CA ASN A 18 13.04 3.00 -4.70
C ASN A 18 11.93 3.68 -5.52
N ARG A 19 12.33 4.75 -6.22
CA ARG A 19 11.45 5.40 -7.20
C ARG A 19 10.98 4.37 -8.23
N THR A 20 9.67 4.26 -8.38
CA THR A 20 9.01 3.36 -9.33
C THR A 20 8.12 4.19 -10.25
N GLU A 21 8.22 3.97 -11.56
CA GLU A 21 7.34 4.58 -12.56
C GLU A 21 6.01 3.82 -12.60
N GLY A 22 4.92 4.54 -12.93
CA GLY A 22 3.57 4.02 -12.78
C GLY A 22 2.98 4.52 -11.46
N GLY A 23 1.99 5.41 -11.58
CA GLY A 23 1.33 6.04 -10.46
C GLY A 23 -0.05 5.44 -10.18
N ILE A 24 -0.96 6.28 -9.73
CA ILE A 24 -2.37 5.96 -9.51
C ILE A 24 -3.30 6.84 -10.33
N GLU A 25 -4.47 6.30 -10.63
CA GLU A 25 -5.59 7.00 -11.23
C GLU A 25 -6.89 6.76 -10.44
N ILE A 26 -8.00 7.34 -10.91
CA ILE A 26 -9.31 7.10 -10.29
C ILE A 26 -9.63 5.62 -10.37
N GLY A 27 -9.98 5.02 -9.23
CA GLY A 27 -10.31 3.60 -9.16
C GLY A 27 -9.11 2.66 -9.01
N SER A 28 -7.87 3.17 -9.03
CA SER A 28 -6.72 2.35 -8.63
C SER A 28 -6.87 1.87 -7.19
N VAL A 29 -6.40 0.65 -6.94
CA VAL A 29 -6.37 0.02 -5.63
C VAL A 29 -4.95 0.00 -5.09
N ILE A 30 -4.71 0.62 -3.94
CA ILE A 30 -3.43 0.49 -3.23
C ILE A 30 -3.56 -0.65 -2.22
N GLY A 31 -2.68 -1.64 -2.31
CA GLY A 31 -2.52 -2.71 -1.33
C GLY A 31 -1.37 -2.43 -0.36
N ILE A 32 -1.55 -2.81 0.90
CA ILE A 32 -0.54 -2.68 1.96
C ILE A 32 -0.42 -4.03 2.66
N LEU A 33 0.79 -4.61 2.63
CA LEU A 33 1.11 -5.85 3.33
C LEU A 33 2.17 -5.55 4.41
N LEU A 34 1.73 -5.52 5.67
CA LEU A 34 2.60 -5.52 6.82
C LEU A 34 2.79 -6.98 7.26
N ASP A 35 3.89 -7.60 6.90
CA ASP A 35 4.21 -8.97 7.32
C ASP A 35 4.94 -8.93 8.66
N LEU A 36 4.28 -9.37 9.73
CA LEU A 36 4.85 -9.38 11.08
C LEU A 36 5.69 -10.62 11.37
N GLU A 37 5.58 -11.67 10.57
CA GLU A 37 6.42 -12.87 10.72
C GLU A 37 7.80 -12.61 10.11
N GLN A 38 7.82 -11.95 8.96
CA GLN A 38 9.02 -11.62 8.22
C GLN A 38 9.53 -10.22 8.55
N HIS A 39 8.81 -9.48 9.40
CA HIS A 39 9.10 -8.11 9.84
C HIS A 39 9.28 -7.12 8.68
N GLN A 40 8.38 -7.15 7.70
CA GLN A 40 8.49 -6.44 6.43
C GLN A 40 7.24 -5.64 6.07
N LEU A 41 7.42 -4.57 5.30
CA LEU A 41 6.32 -3.79 4.73
C LEU A 41 6.47 -3.68 3.21
N SER A 42 5.42 -4.08 2.48
CA SER A 42 5.34 -4.00 1.02
C SER A 42 4.08 -3.25 0.57
N PHE A 43 4.17 -2.59 -0.58
CA PHE A 43 3.07 -1.83 -1.19
C PHE A 43 2.75 -2.35 -2.58
N PHE A 44 1.49 -2.24 -2.97
CA PHE A 44 0.96 -2.72 -4.25
C PHE A 44 0.06 -1.66 -4.88
N VAL A 45 -0.02 -1.65 -6.21
CA VAL A 45 -1.03 -0.91 -6.98
C VAL A 45 -1.66 -1.90 -7.94
N ASN A 46 -2.99 -2.06 -7.86
CA ASN A 46 -3.75 -3.02 -8.67
C ASN A 46 -3.14 -4.42 -8.66
N ASP A 47 -2.84 -4.92 -7.46
CA ASP A 47 -2.21 -6.22 -7.21
C ASP A 47 -0.76 -6.37 -7.70
N GLU A 48 -0.18 -5.35 -8.35
CA GLU A 48 1.23 -5.33 -8.74
C GLU A 48 2.10 -4.66 -7.68
N ARG A 49 3.20 -5.31 -7.29
CA ARG A 49 4.11 -4.79 -6.27
C ARG A 49 4.80 -3.51 -6.76
N GLN A 50 4.76 -2.48 -5.92
CA GLN A 50 5.44 -1.20 -6.17
C GLN A 50 6.84 -1.23 -5.57
N GLY A 51 7.85 -1.47 -6.41
CA GLY A 51 9.25 -1.55 -5.99
C GLY A 51 9.58 -2.80 -5.15
N PRO A 52 10.75 -2.82 -4.49
CA PRO A 52 11.11 -3.89 -3.57
C PRO A 52 10.32 -3.79 -2.26
N VAL A 53 10.64 -4.66 -1.30
CA VAL A 53 10.20 -4.50 0.10
C VAL A 53 10.62 -3.12 0.60
N ALA A 54 9.68 -2.37 1.17
CA ALA A 54 9.89 -0.97 1.52
C ALA A 54 10.67 -0.80 2.83
N PHE A 55 10.37 -1.66 3.81
CA PHE A 55 11.01 -1.66 5.11
C PHE A 55 11.16 -3.08 5.62
N THR A 56 12.24 -3.32 6.35
CA THR A 56 12.57 -4.57 7.04
C THR A 56 12.82 -4.28 8.52
N ASP A 57 12.94 -5.33 9.33
CA ASP A 57 13.26 -5.21 10.77
C ASP A 57 12.22 -4.37 11.56
N LEU A 58 10.95 -4.50 11.19
CA LEU A 58 9.84 -3.79 11.83
C LEU A 58 9.41 -4.48 13.13
N HIS A 59 9.62 -3.82 14.27
CA HIS A 59 9.21 -4.29 15.60
C HIS A 59 8.26 -3.32 16.30
N GLY A 60 7.30 -3.86 17.04
CA GLY A 60 6.38 -3.09 17.87
C GLY A 60 4.94 -3.07 17.36
N VAL A 61 4.19 -2.04 17.76
CA VAL A 61 2.78 -1.87 17.41
C VAL A 61 2.67 -0.86 16.28
N PHE A 62 2.01 -1.25 15.20
CA PHE A 62 1.79 -0.42 14.02
C PHE A 62 0.31 -0.13 13.83
N PHE A 63 0.01 1.08 13.37
CA PHE A 63 -1.33 1.48 12.96
C PHE A 63 -1.29 1.88 11.49
N PRO A 64 -2.30 1.51 10.69
CA PRO A 64 -2.40 2.03 9.34
C PRO A 64 -2.61 3.54 9.36
N ALA A 65 -1.92 4.24 8.47
CA ALA A 65 -1.96 5.70 8.38
C ALA A 65 -2.04 6.16 6.93
N PHE A 66 -2.80 7.22 6.71
CA PHE A 66 -3.02 7.81 5.39
C PHE A 66 -2.96 9.32 5.50
N SER A 67 -2.32 9.96 4.52
CA SER A 67 -2.32 11.41 4.36
C SER A 67 -2.71 11.71 2.92
N VAL A 68 -3.71 12.57 2.74
CA VAL A 68 -4.34 12.83 1.44
C VAL A 68 -4.45 14.33 1.19
N ASN A 69 -4.35 14.72 -0.08
CA ASN A 69 -4.61 16.09 -0.52
C ASN A 69 -6.12 16.35 -0.62
N ARG A 70 -6.53 17.64 -0.67
CA ARG A 70 -7.95 18.07 -0.76
C ARG A 70 -8.77 17.34 -1.84
N ASN A 71 -8.14 17.02 -2.96
CA ASN A 71 -8.82 16.43 -4.13
C ASN A 71 -8.74 14.90 -4.16
N VAL A 72 -8.34 14.26 -3.06
CA VAL A 72 -8.23 12.81 -2.95
C VAL A 72 -9.26 12.34 -1.94
N GLN A 73 -10.17 11.49 -2.40
CA GLN A 73 -11.02 10.68 -1.55
C GLN A 73 -10.49 9.25 -1.57
N VAL A 74 -10.58 8.55 -0.45
CA VAL A 74 -10.25 7.13 -0.36
C VAL A 74 -11.35 6.38 0.38
N THR A 75 -11.64 5.16 -0.07
CA THR A 75 -12.43 4.17 0.71
C THR A 75 -11.48 3.14 1.27
N VAL A 76 -11.60 2.79 2.54
CA VAL A 76 -10.74 1.79 3.18
C VAL A 76 -11.48 0.45 3.27
N GLN A 77 -10.93 -0.60 2.67
CA GLN A 77 -11.44 -1.96 2.76
C GLN A 77 -10.49 -2.83 3.59
N THR A 78 -10.98 -3.32 4.73
CA THR A 78 -10.24 -4.16 5.69
C THR A 78 -10.62 -5.64 5.58
N ALA A 79 -9.99 -6.49 6.41
CA ALA A 79 -10.34 -7.91 6.57
C ALA A 79 -10.18 -8.75 5.28
N LEU A 80 -9.21 -8.37 4.47
CA LEU A 80 -8.78 -9.11 3.29
C LEU A 80 -7.77 -10.19 3.68
N GLU A 81 -7.79 -11.32 2.97
CA GLU A 81 -6.75 -12.33 3.07
C GLU A 81 -5.42 -11.79 2.52
N PRO A 82 -4.26 -12.18 3.08
CA PRO A 82 -2.96 -11.85 2.50
C PRO A 82 -2.84 -12.32 1.04
N PRO A 83 -2.07 -11.62 0.17
CA PRO A 83 -1.88 -12.08 -1.19
C PRO A 83 -1.14 -13.41 -1.15
N VAL A 84 -1.65 -14.42 -1.86
CA VAL A 84 -0.92 -15.68 -2.04
C VAL A 84 0.34 -15.38 -2.84
N SER A 85 1.49 -15.38 -2.19
CA SER A 85 2.77 -15.41 -2.90
C SER A 85 2.81 -16.70 -3.73
N ALA A 86 3.32 -16.63 -4.95
CA ALA A 86 3.47 -17.80 -5.83
C ALA A 86 4.33 -18.95 -5.22
N ASP A 87 4.94 -18.75 -4.04
CA ASP A 87 5.91 -19.69 -3.45
C ASP A 87 5.69 -20.04 -1.95
N ILE A 88 4.49 -19.88 -1.37
CA ILE A 88 4.26 -20.39 0.01
C ILE A 88 3.56 -21.76 -0.04
N GLU A 89 4.33 -22.81 0.26
CA GLU A 89 3.78 -24.10 0.65
C GLU A 89 2.90 -23.94 1.91
N ILE A 90 1.69 -24.47 1.81
CA ILE A 90 0.62 -24.38 2.79
C ILE A 90 1.05 -25.05 4.09
N GLY A 91 1.45 -24.26 5.08
CA GLY A 91 1.64 -24.75 6.45
C GLY A 91 2.28 -23.71 7.36
N SER A 92 1.48 -23.18 8.31
CA SER A 92 1.84 -22.14 9.29
C SER A 92 1.75 -20.73 8.69
N CYS A 93 0.95 -19.77 9.15
CA CYS A 93 0.34 -19.54 10.46
C CYS A 93 -1.05 -18.89 10.25
N LYS A 94 -1.99 -19.13 11.15
CA LYS A 94 -3.39 -18.70 11.02
C LYS A 94 -3.69 -17.31 11.61
N ASP A 95 -2.68 -16.55 12.02
CA ASP A 95 -2.93 -15.31 12.74
C ASP A 95 -2.20 -14.16 12.10
N SER A 96 -2.99 -13.14 11.76
CA SER A 96 -2.62 -11.83 11.23
C SER A 96 -2.71 -11.74 9.72
N LEU A 97 -3.53 -10.79 9.23
CA LEU A 97 -3.05 -9.55 8.59
C LEU A 97 -4.14 -8.97 7.69
N SER A 98 -4.68 -7.83 8.12
CA SER A 98 -5.60 -7.03 7.34
C SER A 98 -4.87 -6.32 6.20
N GLN A 99 -5.16 -6.67 4.95
CA GLN A 99 -4.86 -5.73 3.86
C GLN A 99 -5.90 -4.61 3.82
N LEU A 100 -5.44 -3.44 3.41
CA LEU A 100 -6.24 -2.23 3.23
C LEU A 100 -6.26 -1.92 1.75
N SER A 101 -7.41 -2.06 1.09
CA SER A 101 -7.61 -1.58 -0.28
C SER A 101 -8.15 -0.15 -0.24
N LEU A 102 -7.51 0.75 -0.98
CA LEU A 102 -7.93 2.15 -1.14
C LEU A 102 -8.55 2.36 -2.52
N SER A 103 -9.82 2.73 -2.62
CA SER A 103 -10.41 3.19 -3.89
C SER A 103 -10.60 4.70 -3.90
N SER A 104 -10.10 5.35 -4.96
CA SER A 104 -10.24 6.80 -5.14
C SER A 104 -11.50 7.15 -5.95
N THR A 105 -12.25 8.15 -5.50
CA THR A 105 -13.36 8.74 -6.26
C THR A 105 -13.15 10.25 -6.34
N LEU A 106 -13.09 10.81 -7.55
CA LEU A 106 -13.06 12.25 -7.77
C LEU A 106 -14.49 12.76 -7.93
N SER A 107 -14.86 13.76 -7.12
CA SER A 107 -16.06 14.54 -7.42
C SER A 107 -15.81 15.41 -8.67
N PRO A 108 -16.79 15.55 -9.59
CA PRO A 108 -16.60 16.37 -10.78
C PRO A 108 -16.29 17.81 -10.38
N SER A 109 -15.18 18.35 -10.91
CA SER A 109 -14.91 19.78 -10.82
C SER A 109 -15.99 20.52 -11.61
N HIS A 110 -16.86 21.25 -10.90
CA HIS A 110 -17.77 22.20 -11.53
C HIS A 110 -16.93 23.33 -12.13
N LYS A 111 -16.73 23.30 -13.45
CA LYS A 111 -16.26 24.48 -14.19
C LYS A 111 -17.41 25.50 -14.20
N THR A 112 -17.24 26.61 -13.49
CA THR A 112 -17.96 27.86 -13.73
C THR A 112 -17.25 28.69 -14.78
#